data_AF-A0A3B0YVN5-F1
#
_entry.id   AF-A0A3B0YVN5-F1
#
_cell.length_a   1.000
_cell.length_b   1.000
_cell.length_c   1.000
_cell.angle_alpha   90.00
_cell.angle_beta   90.00
_cell.angle_gamma   90.00
#
_symmetry.space_group_name_H-M   'P 1'
#
loop_
_entity.id
_entity.type
_entity.pdbx_description
1 polymer ?
#
loop_
_entity_poly.entity_id
_entity_poly.type
_entity_poly.pdbx_seq_one_letter_code
_entity_poly.pdbx_strand_id
1 'polypeptide(L)' 'MNAKVEKKINGVTVSANPVFKGGYLPAYWSCSIDERIISKTFSTATEVFQFAQSTHHH' A
#
# COMPACT_ATOMS: atom_id res chain seq x y z
N MET A 1 14.24 -4.00 9.41
CA MET A 1 14.12 -3.81 7.96
C MET A 1 12.94 -2.90 7.69
N ASN A 2 13.17 -1.70 7.16
CA ASN A 2 12.12 -0.76 6.77
C ASN A 2 11.64 -1.13 5.37
N ALA A 3 10.72 -2.10 5.27
CA ALA A 3 10.20 -2.60 3.98
C ALA A 3 8.99 -1.81 3.45
N LYS A 4 8.62 -0.72 4.13
CA LYS A 4 7.59 0.23 3.68
C LYS A 4 8.06 0.92 2.40
N VAL A 5 7.17 0.99 1.42
CA VAL A 5 7.41 1.73 0.17
C VAL A 5 6.43 2.88 0.09
N GLU A 6 6.93 4.10 -0.06
CA GLU A 6 6.10 5.30 -0.18
C GLU A 6 6.21 5.90 -1.58
N LYS A 7 5.08 6.37 -2.10
CA LYS A 7 5.02 7.13 -3.35
C LYS A 7 4.01 8.25 -3.24
N LYS A 8 4.29 9.36 -3.91
CA LYS A 8 3.32 10.42 -4.16
C LYS A 8 2.55 10.08 -5.43
N ILE A 9 1.24 9.97 -5.33
CA ILE A 9 0.34 9.64 -6.45
C ILE A 9 -0.76 10.70 -6.46
N ASN A 10 -0.97 11.39 -7.57
CA ASN A 10 -2.02 12.42 -7.70
C ASN A 10 -1.99 13.48 -6.58
N GLY A 11 -0.80 13.83 -6.11
CA GLY A 11 -0.63 14.80 -5.02
C GLY A 11 -0.75 14.23 -3.60
N VAL A 12 -1.30 13.02 -3.42
CA VAL A 12 -1.43 12.37 -2.11
C VAL A 12 -0.27 11.41 -1.83
N THR A 13 0.09 11.28 -0.55
CA THR A 13 1.09 10.32 -0.09
C THR A 13 0.45 8.95 0.06
N VAL A 14 0.99 7.95 -0.63
CA VAL A 14 0.55 6.56 -0.58
C VAL A 14 1.66 5.71 0.00
N SER A 15 1.36 5.00 1.09
CA SER A 15 2.27 4.02 1.69
C SER A 15 1.78 2.60 1.41
N ALA A 16 2.69 1.75 0.94
CA ALA A 16 2.52 0.30 0.88
C ALA A 16 3.33 -0.34 2.00
N ASN A 17 2.67 -1.04 2.91
CA ASN A 17 3.29 -1.66 4.08
C ASN A 17 3.19 -3.19 3.97
N PRO A 18 4.30 -3.92 3.95
CA PRO A 18 4.27 -5.38 3.96
C PRO A 18 3.89 -5.90 5.35
N VAL A 19 2.97 -6.86 5.40
CA VAL A 19 2.57 -7.54 6.64
C VAL A 19 3.05 -8.98 6.60
N PHE A 20 3.90 -9.34 7.56
CA PHE A 20 4.49 -10.66 7.69
C PHE A 20 3.73 -11.49 8.72
N LYS A 21 3.43 -12.75 8.39
CA LYS A 21 2.84 -13.74 9.30
C LYS A 21 3.78 -14.92 9.51
N GLY A 22 4.99 -14.63 9.99
CA GLY A 22 5.99 -15.65 10.35
C GLY A 22 6.86 -16.20 9.21
N GLY A 23 6.75 -15.65 7.99
CA GLY A 23 7.59 -16.01 6.84
C GLY A 23 8.52 -14.87 6.39
N TYR A 24 9.47 -15.19 5.51
CA TYR A 24 10.39 -14.22 4.88
C TYR A 24 9.72 -13.35 3.81
N LEU A 25 8.59 -13.80 3.27
CA LEU A 25 7.77 -13.06 2.33
C LEU A 25 6.56 -12.46 3.06
N PRO A 26 6.10 -11.26 2.66
CA PRO A 26 4.88 -10.70 3.20
C PRO A 26 3.69 -11.60 2.86
N ALA A 27 2.82 -11.81 3.84
CA ALA A 27 1.55 -12.52 3.65
C ALA A 27 0.55 -11.66 2.86
N TYR A 28 0.61 -10.35 3.04
CA TYR A 28 -0.12 -9.35 2.26
C TYR A 28 0.52 -7.97 2.44
N TRP A 29 0.03 -7.01 1.68
CA TRP A 29 0.35 -5.60 1.78
C TRP A 29 -0.89 -4.82 2.23
N SER A 30 -0.70 -3.88 3.15
CA SER A 30 -1.72 -2.88 3.51
C SER A 30 -1.35 -1.53 2.90
N CYS A 31 -2.34 -0.65 2.77
CA CYS A 31 -2.10 0.69 2.28
C CYS A 31 -2.67 1.79 3.19
N SER A 32 -1.98 2.92 3.19
CA SER A 32 -2.52 4.19 3.66
C SER A 32 -2.41 5.24 2.58
N ILE A 33 -3.45 6.06 2.46
CA ILE A 33 -3.53 7.19 1.52
C ILE A 33 -3.78 8.43 2.37
N ASP A 34 -2.87 9.40 2.33
CA ASP A 34 -2.93 10.63 3.12
C ASP A 34 -3.19 10.34 4.62
N GLU A 35 -2.38 9.44 5.18
CA GLU A 35 -2.48 8.95 6.56
C GLU A 35 -3.74 8.14 6.90
N ARG A 36 -4.73 8.07 6.01
CA ARG A 36 -5.92 7.23 6.17
C ARG A 36 -5.60 5.78 5.80
N ILE A 37 -5.79 4.88 6.76
CA ILE A 37 -5.66 3.44 6.54
C ILE A 37 -6.83 2.95 5.69
N ILE A 38 -6.53 2.19 4.65
CA ILE A 38 -7.55 1.52 3.84
C ILE A 38 -7.70 0.08 4.33
N SER A 39 -8.92 -0.31 4.68
CA SER A 39 -9.26 -1.68 5.10
C SER A 39 -9.34 -2.64 3.90
N LYS A 40 -8.27 -2.71 3.12
CA LYS A 40 -8.09 -3.62 1.98
C LYS A 40 -6.68 -4.20 2.01
N THR A 41 -6.56 -5.47 1.66
CA THR A 41 -5.28 -6.17 1.54
C THR A 41 -4.92 -6.38 0.08
N PHE A 42 -3.63 -6.43 -0.20
CA PHE A 42 -3.06 -6.59 -1.54
C PHE A 42 -2.00 -7.68 -1.53
N SER A 43 -1.75 -8.31 -2.68
CA SER A 43 -0.73 -9.35 -2.82
C SER A 43 0.65 -8.75 -3.00
N THR A 44 0.74 -7.54 -3.57
CA THR A 44 2.00 -6.85 -3.84
C THR A 44 1.94 -5.34 -3.56
N ALA A 45 3.10 -4.70 -3.41
CA ALA A 45 3.20 -3.24 -3.34
C ALA A 45 2.70 -2.55 -4.63
N THR A 46 2.88 -3.17 -5.80
CA THR A 46 2.44 -2.60 -7.08
C THR A 46 0.93 -2.45 -7.14
N GLU A 47 0.19 -3.46 -6.66
CA GLU A 47 -1.27 -3.42 -6.59
C GLU A 47 -1.77 -2.28 -5.70
N VAL A 48 -1.08 -1.99 -4.60
CA VAL A 48 -1.39 -0.83 -3.74
C VAL A 48 -1.35 0.47 -4.55
N PHE A 49 -0.30 0.68 -5.33
CA PHE A 49 -0.14 1.92 -6.12
C PHE A 49 -1.11 2.01 -7.29
N GLN A 50 -1.45 0.88 -7.92
CA GLN A 50 -2.49 0.82 -8.96
C GLN A 50 -3.86 1.17 -8.38
N PHE A 51 -4.18 0.63 -7.20
CA PHE A 51 -5.41 0.98 -6.49
C PHE A 51 -5.48 2.47 -6.18
N ALA A 52 -4.41 3.06 -5.64
CA ALA A 52 -4.37 4.49 -5.33
C ALA A 52 -4.49 5.41 -6.56
N GLN A 53 -3.98 4.97 -7.73
CA GLN A 53 -4.21 5.69 -8.99
C GLN A 53 -5.69 5.68 -9.39
N SER A 54 -6.39 4.56 -9.18
CA SER A 54 -7.80 4.40 -9.56
C SER A 54 -8.79 5.14 -8.64
N THR A 55 -8.47 5.33 -7.35
CA THR A 55 -9.37 5.99 -6.39
C THR A 55 -9.59 7.48 -6.65
N HIS A 56 -8.81 8.11 -7.53
CA HIS A 56 -8.92 9.53 -7.84
C HIS A 56 -9.85 9.83 -9.03
N HIS A 57 -10.42 8.80 -9.65
CA HIS A 57 -11.31 8.90 -10.83
C HIS A 57 -12.81 8.82 -10.50
N HIS A 58 -13.20 8.87 -9.21
CA HIS A 58 -14.59 8.66 -8.81
C HIS A 58 -15.18 9.80 -7.98
#